data_AF-A0A955VCP4-F1
#
_entry.id   AF-A0A955VCP4-F1
#
_cell.length_a   1.000
_cell.length_b   1.000
_cell.length_c   1.000
_cell.angle_alpha   90.00
_cell.angle_beta   90.00
_cell.angle_gamma   90.00
#
_symmetry.space_group_name_H-M   'P 1'
#
loop_
_entity.id
_entity.type
_entity.pdbx_description
1 polymer ?
#
loop_
_entity_poly.entity_id
_entity_poly.type
_entity_poly.pdbx_seq_one_letter_code
_entity_poly.pdbx_strand_id
1 'polypeptide(L)'
;AGRLASRAVLRIGAGLVTWCTPASAPEREPEIMHHDVREGLPERPTVLVVGPGLGLDDAAREALDLALADGRPLVLDADALNALAARDMAANAEGHVVTPHPAEAGRLLGSSAKEVEADRLSAAEALVGLTRAVVVLKGARTIVAAPGEPAVLFERPAPALAAGGTGDVLAGAIAGLMAQGLAPRDAALLAVFCHAEAGRATGLDQADRGVLASEVADALPAAMAHLTTGWT
;
A
#
# COMPACT_ATOMS: atom_id res chain seq x y z
N ALA A 1 -5.28 11.00 -1.74
CA ALA A 1 -4.75 9.65 -1.88
C ALA A 1 -3.34 9.63 -2.47
N GLY A 2 -3.14 9.83 -3.79
CA GLY A 2 -1.81 9.83 -4.41
C GLY A 2 -0.73 10.74 -3.76
N ARG A 3 -1.10 11.95 -3.32
CA ARG A 3 -0.21 12.84 -2.53
C ARG A 3 0.22 12.22 -1.19
N LEU A 4 -0.69 11.56 -0.47
CA LEU A 4 -0.38 10.89 0.80
C LEU A 4 0.57 9.72 0.59
N ALA A 5 0.32 8.89 -0.43
CA ALA A 5 1.22 7.80 -0.80
C ALA A 5 2.61 8.33 -1.17
N SER A 6 2.68 9.40 -1.97
CA SER A 6 3.95 10.02 -2.37
C SER A 6 4.73 10.58 -1.18
N ARG A 7 4.04 11.24 -0.25
CA ARG A 7 4.64 11.71 1.00
C ARG A 7 5.19 10.55 1.83
N ALA A 8 4.45 9.43 1.91
CA ALA A 8 4.89 8.24 2.64
C ALA A 8 6.14 7.59 2.01
N VAL A 9 6.25 7.56 0.67
CA VAL A 9 7.45 7.10 -0.05
C VAL A 9 8.68 7.89 0.39
N LEU A 10 8.59 9.22 0.44
CA LEU A 10 9.69 10.08 0.89
C LEU A 10 9.98 9.88 2.38
N ARG A 11 8.93 9.84 3.21
CA ARG A 11 9.06 9.73 4.67
C ARG A 11 9.60 8.38 5.14
N ILE A 12 9.39 7.30 4.39
CA ILE A 12 9.98 5.99 4.69
C ILE A 12 11.44 5.87 4.19
N GLY A 13 11.97 6.91 3.52
CA GLY A 13 13.38 7.01 3.16
C GLY A 13 13.72 6.74 1.69
N ALA A 14 12.74 6.65 0.78
CA ALA A 14 13.06 6.54 -0.65
C ALA A 14 13.64 7.87 -1.17
N GLY A 15 14.61 7.78 -2.09
CA GLY A 15 15.35 8.96 -2.55
C GLY A 15 14.55 9.92 -3.43
N LEU A 16 13.59 9.41 -4.22
CA LEU A 16 12.79 10.20 -5.16
C LEU A 16 11.39 9.60 -5.30
N VAL A 17 10.41 10.45 -5.61
CA VAL A 17 9.05 10.03 -5.96
C VAL A 17 8.52 10.84 -7.13
N THR A 18 7.79 10.17 -8.03
CA THR A 18 7.06 10.82 -9.13
C THR A 18 5.59 10.48 -9.00
N TRP A 19 4.75 11.49 -8.77
CA TRP A 19 3.31 11.34 -8.78
C TRP A 19 2.80 11.48 -10.22
N CYS A 20 2.30 10.37 -10.77
CA CYS A 20 1.75 10.32 -12.11
C CYS A 20 0.24 10.64 -12.06
N THR A 21 -0.16 11.73 -12.71
CA THR A 21 -1.55 12.21 -12.76
C THR A 21 -1.79 12.95 -14.06
N PRO A 22 -3.03 13.00 -14.58
CA PRO A 22 -3.35 13.97 -15.64
C PRO A 22 -2.92 15.39 -15.23
N ALA A 23 -2.48 16.21 -16.20
CA ALA A 23 -1.84 17.53 -15.99
C ALA A 23 -2.62 18.54 -15.11
N SER A 24 -3.88 18.26 -14.75
CA SER A 24 -4.73 19.08 -13.89
C SER A 24 -4.56 18.85 -12.39
N ALA A 25 -3.52 18.12 -11.95
CA ALA A 25 -3.34 17.82 -10.53
C ALA A 25 -3.08 19.08 -9.68
N PRO A 26 -3.62 19.11 -8.44
CA PRO A 26 -3.54 20.27 -7.55
C PRO A 26 -2.11 20.55 -7.06
N GLU A 27 -1.96 21.74 -6.45
CA GLU A 27 -0.78 22.33 -5.79
C GLU A 27 0.44 21.39 -5.63
N ARG A 28 1.54 21.76 -6.31
CA ARG A 28 2.78 20.98 -6.36
C ARG A 28 3.53 21.06 -5.03
N GLU A 29 3.91 19.92 -4.47
CA GLU A 29 4.92 19.86 -3.41
C GLU A 29 6.31 19.80 -4.06
N PRO A 30 7.29 20.61 -3.61
CA PRO A 30 8.59 20.70 -4.28
C PRO A 30 9.39 19.39 -4.25
N GLU A 31 9.16 18.53 -3.27
CA GLU A 31 9.81 17.22 -3.12
C GLU A 31 9.18 16.13 -4.00
N ILE A 32 7.97 16.35 -4.53
CA ILE A 32 7.24 15.39 -5.37
C ILE A 32 7.40 15.80 -6.83
N MET A 33 8.06 14.96 -7.63
CA MET A 33 8.06 15.15 -9.08
C MET A 33 6.67 14.83 -9.65
N HIS A 34 6.30 15.48 -10.75
CA HIS A 34 5.03 15.23 -11.42
C HIS A 34 5.28 14.74 -12.84
N HIS A 35 4.45 13.79 -13.28
CA HIS A 35 4.48 13.28 -14.65
C HIS A 35 3.04 13.11 -15.16
N ASP A 36 2.81 13.44 -16.43
CA ASP A 36 1.51 13.21 -17.05
C ASP A 36 1.42 11.77 -17.52
N VAL A 37 0.55 10.98 -16.89
CA VAL A 37 0.38 9.55 -17.22
C VAL A 37 -0.03 9.32 -18.68
N ARG A 38 -0.59 10.33 -19.36
CA ARG A 38 -0.95 10.28 -20.79
C ARG A 38 0.28 10.28 -21.70
N GLU A 39 1.43 10.71 -21.20
CA GLU A 39 2.73 10.64 -21.90
C GLU A 39 3.41 9.28 -21.70
N GLY A 40 2.78 8.37 -20.95
CA GLY A 40 3.30 7.06 -20.60
C GLY A 40 3.72 6.97 -19.13
N LEU A 41 4.47 5.91 -18.80
CA LEU A 41 5.10 5.78 -17.48
C LEU A 41 6.49 6.42 -17.51
N PRO A 42 6.91 7.12 -16.45
CA PRO A 42 8.26 7.64 -16.37
C PRO A 42 9.28 6.49 -16.32
N GLU A 43 10.44 6.65 -16.94
CA GLU A 43 11.46 5.59 -17.02
C GLU A 43 12.20 5.34 -15.69
N ARG A 44 12.35 6.38 -14.85
CA ARG A 44 13.23 6.34 -13.67
C ARG A 44 12.70 5.54 -12.47
N PRO A 45 11.40 5.58 -12.12
CA PRO A 45 10.91 4.86 -10.96
C PRO A 45 11.14 3.34 -11.08
N THR A 46 11.60 2.73 -9.99
CA THR A 46 11.90 1.29 -9.91
C THR A 46 10.71 0.46 -9.42
N VAL A 47 9.73 1.10 -8.79
CA VAL A 47 8.51 0.50 -8.24
C VAL A 47 7.34 1.45 -8.54
N LEU A 48 6.16 0.91 -8.84
CA LEU A 48 4.96 1.70 -9.10
C LEU A 48 3.90 1.45 -8.02
N VAL A 49 3.24 2.51 -7.56
CA VAL A 49 2.03 2.41 -6.73
C VAL A 49 0.83 2.73 -7.60
N VAL A 50 -0.15 1.85 -7.65
CA VAL A 50 -1.35 2.03 -8.48
C VAL A 50 -2.59 1.85 -7.61
N GLY A 51 -3.54 2.77 -7.75
CA GLY A 51 -4.84 2.70 -7.07
C GLY A 51 -5.22 3.85 -6.14
N PRO A 52 -4.31 4.45 -5.35
CA PRO A 52 -4.63 5.58 -4.46
C PRO A 52 -5.30 6.79 -5.16
N GLY A 53 -6.63 6.83 -5.17
CA GLY A 53 -7.43 7.87 -5.81
C GLY A 53 -7.38 7.83 -7.33
N LEU A 54 -7.18 6.63 -7.91
CA LEU A 54 -7.12 6.44 -9.35
C LEU A 54 -8.49 6.62 -10.01
N GLY A 55 -9.58 6.29 -9.31
CA GLY A 55 -10.92 6.22 -9.88
C GLY A 55 -11.15 4.91 -10.65
N LEU A 56 -12.32 4.81 -11.30
CA LEU A 56 -12.78 3.59 -11.98
C LEU A 56 -13.24 3.84 -13.42
N ASP A 57 -12.90 5.00 -13.98
CA ASP A 57 -13.19 5.37 -15.37
C ASP A 57 -12.23 4.69 -16.36
N ASP A 58 -12.40 4.97 -17.65
CA ASP A 58 -11.58 4.32 -18.68
C ASP A 58 -10.11 4.76 -18.62
N ALA A 59 -9.83 6.02 -18.25
CA ALA A 59 -8.47 6.51 -18.07
C ALA A 59 -7.76 5.79 -16.90
N ALA A 60 -8.47 5.54 -15.80
CA ALA A 60 -7.98 4.74 -14.68
C ALA A 60 -7.63 3.30 -15.11
N ARG A 61 -8.48 2.69 -15.94
CA ARG A 61 -8.25 1.32 -16.46
C ARG A 61 -7.04 1.27 -17.39
N GLU A 62 -6.91 2.23 -18.29
CA GLU A 62 -5.76 2.35 -19.19
C GLU A 62 -4.45 2.52 -18.40
N ALA A 63 -4.44 3.36 -17.36
CA ALA A 63 -3.27 3.54 -16.51
C ALA A 63 -2.89 2.26 -15.75
N LEU A 64 -3.88 1.51 -15.25
CA LEU A 64 -3.66 0.21 -14.62
C LEU A 64 -3.08 -0.81 -15.62
N ASP A 65 -3.64 -0.89 -16.82
CA ASP A 65 -3.19 -1.82 -17.86
C ASP A 65 -1.76 -1.51 -18.31
N LEU A 66 -1.42 -0.23 -18.43
CA LEU A 66 -0.07 0.22 -18.71
C LEU A 66 0.91 -0.22 -17.61
N ALA A 67 0.54 -0.07 -16.33
CA ALA A 67 1.37 -0.48 -15.20
C ALA A 67 1.55 -2.01 -15.11
N LEU A 68 0.49 -2.78 -15.37
CA LEU A 68 0.55 -4.24 -15.38
C LEU A 68 1.42 -4.78 -16.52
N ALA A 69 1.41 -4.13 -17.68
CA ALA A 69 2.18 -4.53 -18.85
C ALA A 69 3.67 -4.17 -18.76
N ASP A 70 4.03 -3.23 -17.88
CA ASP A 70 5.37 -2.65 -17.79
C ASP A 70 6.40 -3.60 -17.14
N GLY A 71 5.97 -4.50 -16.27
CA GLY A 71 6.81 -5.53 -15.66
C GLY A 71 7.64 -5.08 -14.45
N ARG A 72 7.63 -3.79 -14.08
CA ARG A 72 8.19 -3.35 -12.80
C ARG A 72 7.38 -3.88 -11.61
N PRO A 73 7.99 -4.04 -10.43
CA PRO A 73 7.26 -4.34 -9.20
C PRO A 73 6.15 -3.31 -8.92
N LEU A 74 4.97 -3.81 -8.56
CA LEU A 74 3.78 -3.01 -8.28
C LEU A 74 3.36 -3.13 -6.82
N VAL A 75 2.88 -2.03 -6.25
CA VAL A 75 2.01 -2.02 -5.07
C VAL A 75 0.61 -1.64 -5.52
N LEU A 76 -0.32 -2.58 -5.45
CA LEU A 76 -1.70 -2.43 -5.90
C LEU A 76 -2.62 -2.24 -4.68
N ASP A 77 -3.27 -1.09 -4.62
CA ASP A 77 -4.19 -0.73 -3.52
C ASP A 77 -5.54 -0.22 -4.06
N ALA A 78 -6.54 -0.11 -3.20
CA ALA A 78 -7.76 0.66 -3.45
C ALA A 78 -8.42 0.38 -4.82
N ASP A 79 -8.53 1.41 -5.67
CA ASP A 79 -9.21 1.34 -6.96
C ASP A 79 -8.55 0.36 -7.93
N ALA A 80 -7.24 0.14 -7.83
CA ALA A 80 -6.58 -0.89 -8.62
C ALA A 80 -7.09 -2.28 -8.26
N LEU A 81 -7.25 -2.58 -6.96
CA LEU A 81 -7.81 -3.86 -6.51
C LEU A 81 -9.27 -4.03 -6.92
N ASN A 82 -10.05 -2.95 -6.91
CA ASN A 82 -11.44 -2.97 -7.38
C ASN A 82 -11.53 -3.25 -8.89
N ALA A 83 -10.66 -2.61 -9.69
CA ALA A 83 -10.59 -2.83 -11.12
C ALA A 83 -10.09 -4.25 -11.45
N LEU A 84 -9.17 -4.81 -10.66
CA LEU A 84 -8.70 -6.19 -10.80
C LEU A 84 -9.79 -7.20 -10.42
N ALA A 85 -10.56 -6.96 -9.35
CA ALA A 85 -11.66 -7.85 -8.96
C ALA A 85 -12.77 -7.96 -10.02
N ALA A 86 -12.91 -6.95 -10.88
CA ALA A 86 -13.83 -7.00 -12.02
C ALA A 86 -13.29 -7.81 -13.21
N ARG A 87 -12.03 -8.25 -13.17
CA ARG A 87 -11.37 -9.09 -14.17
C ARG A 87 -11.22 -10.50 -13.61
N ASP A 88 -11.25 -11.51 -14.47
CA ASP A 88 -10.94 -12.89 -14.08
C ASP A 88 -9.43 -12.99 -13.80
N MET A 89 -9.07 -12.76 -12.54
CA MET A 89 -7.68 -12.58 -12.11
C MET A 89 -6.97 -13.92 -12.00
N ALA A 90 -6.33 -14.35 -13.08
CA ALA A 90 -5.26 -15.34 -13.08
C ALA A 90 -3.91 -14.70 -13.43
N ALA A 91 -3.68 -13.45 -13.02
CA ALA A 91 -2.42 -12.77 -13.30
C ALA A 91 -1.32 -13.30 -12.37
N ASN A 92 -0.22 -13.76 -12.94
CA ASN A 92 1.00 -14.05 -12.18
C ASN A 92 1.60 -12.71 -11.71
N ALA A 93 1.20 -12.24 -10.52
CA ALA A 93 1.70 -11.00 -9.91
C ALA A 93 2.92 -11.26 -9.00
N GLU A 94 3.75 -12.21 -9.38
CA GLU A 94 4.99 -12.52 -8.67
C GLU A 94 5.88 -11.27 -8.63
N GLY A 95 6.35 -10.92 -7.43
CA GLY A 95 7.10 -9.68 -7.21
C GLY A 95 6.24 -8.43 -6.93
N HIS A 96 4.91 -8.55 -6.91
CA HIS A 96 4.00 -7.45 -6.52
C HIS A 96 3.54 -7.57 -5.06
N VAL A 97 3.00 -6.46 -4.54
CA VAL A 97 2.30 -6.41 -3.25
C VAL A 97 0.88 -5.93 -3.50
N VAL A 98 -0.11 -6.64 -2.93
CA VAL A 98 -1.51 -6.22 -2.92
C VAL A 98 -1.93 -5.90 -1.49
N THR A 99 -2.66 -4.82 -1.28
CA THR A 99 -2.99 -4.32 0.07
C THR A 99 -4.51 -4.28 0.35
N PRO A 100 -5.27 -5.36 0.15
CA PRO A 100 -6.73 -5.30 0.29
C PRO A 100 -7.17 -5.07 1.74
N HIS A 101 -8.18 -4.22 1.93
CA HIS A 101 -9.01 -4.26 3.14
C HIS A 101 -10.08 -5.38 3.01
N PRO A 102 -10.81 -5.75 4.09
CA PRO A 102 -11.72 -6.91 4.07
C PRO A 102 -12.78 -6.87 2.96
N ALA A 103 -13.34 -5.70 2.67
CA ALA A 103 -14.28 -5.54 1.56
C ALA A 103 -13.65 -5.64 0.14
N GLU A 104 -12.38 -5.24 -0.06
CA GLU A 104 -11.64 -5.46 -1.32
C GLU A 104 -11.28 -6.94 -1.46
N ALA A 105 -10.80 -7.56 -0.38
CA ALA A 105 -10.52 -8.98 -0.32
C ALA A 105 -11.74 -9.83 -0.67
N GLY A 106 -12.91 -9.51 -0.11
CA GLY A 106 -14.16 -10.19 -0.45
C GLY A 106 -14.48 -10.09 -1.94
N ARG A 107 -14.37 -8.88 -2.53
CA ARG A 107 -14.57 -8.70 -3.97
C ARG A 107 -13.63 -9.55 -4.81
N LEU A 108 -12.34 -9.59 -4.47
CA LEU A 108 -11.33 -10.40 -5.16
C LEU A 108 -11.61 -11.91 -5.05
N LEU A 109 -12.08 -12.36 -3.88
CA LEU A 109 -12.36 -13.77 -3.62
C LEU A 109 -13.78 -14.21 -4.02
N GLY A 110 -14.63 -13.29 -4.51
CA GLY A 110 -16.05 -13.57 -4.73
C GLY A 110 -16.84 -13.87 -3.44
N SER A 111 -16.42 -13.32 -2.30
CA SER A 111 -17.05 -13.47 -0.99
C SER A 111 -17.41 -12.14 -0.33
N SER A 112 -18.05 -12.17 0.83
CA SER A 112 -18.38 -10.98 1.61
C SER A 112 -17.25 -10.59 2.57
N ALA A 113 -17.18 -9.30 2.93
CA ALA A 113 -16.25 -8.82 3.96
C ALA A 113 -16.43 -9.55 5.31
N LYS A 114 -17.66 -10.00 5.61
CA LYS A 114 -17.98 -10.75 6.83
C LYS A 114 -17.34 -12.14 6.81
N GLU A 115 -17.36 -12.82 5.67
CA GLU A 115 -16.71 -14.13 5.51
C GLU A 115 -15.19 -13.99 5.60
N VAL A 116 -14.62 -12.94 5.01
CA VAL A 116 -13.18 -12.62 5.15
C VAL A 116 -12.81 -12.37 6.61
N GLU A 117 -13.59 -11.59 7.36
CA GLU A 117 -13.33 -11.33 8.79
C GLU A 117 -13.52 -12.57 9.67
N ALA A 118 -14.38 -13.52 9.27
CA ALA A 118 -14.61 -14.75 10.03
C ALA A 118 -13.40 -15.70 9.99
N ASP A 119 -12.66 -15.74 8.88
CA ASP A 119 -11.43 -16.52 8.75
C ASP A 119 -10.39 -15.78 7.89
N ARG A 120 -9.73 -14.81 8.52
CA ARG A 120 -8.80 -13.89 7.85
C ARG A 120 -7.52 -14.57 7.37
N LEU A 121 -7.06 -15.61 8.06
CA LEU A 121 -5.85 -16.32 7.68
C LEU A 121 -6.10 -17.09 6.39
N SER A 122 -7.17 -17.89 6.36
CA SER A 122 -7.58 -18.61 5.14
C SER A 122 -7.86 -17.66 3.97
N ALA A 123 -8.48 -16.50 4.24
CA ALA A 123 -8.70 -15.48 3.21
C ALA A 123 -7.38 -14.90 2.65
N ALA A 124 -6.40 -14.62 3.52
CA ALA A 124 -5.09 -14.13 3.08
C ALA A 124 -4.34 -15.18 2.25
N GLU A 125 -4.38 -16.46 2.64
CA GLU A 125 -3.80 -17.57 1.88
C GLU A 125 -4.49 -17.77 0.53
N ALA A 126 -5.83 -17.67 0.48
CA ALA A 126 -6.59 -17.72 -0.76
C ALA A 126 -6.23 -16.58 -1.72
N LEU A 127 -6.04 -15.36 -1.19
CA LEU A 127 -5.57 -14.21 -1.99
C LEU A 127 -4.16 -14.43 -2.54
N VAL A 128 -3.26 -15.04 -1.76
CA VAL A 128 -1.92 -15.42 -2.25
C VAL A 128 -2.04 -16.45 -3.37
N GLY A 129 -2.92 -17.44 -3.24
CA GLY A 129 -3.18 -18.43 -4.30
C GLY A 129 -3.75 -17.81 -5.58
N LEU A 130 -4.67 -16.86 -5.44
CA LEU A 130 -5.30 -16.14 -6.54
C LEU A 130 -4.32 -15.23 -7.29
N THR A 131 -3.50 -14.47 -6.55
CA THR A 131 -2.67 -13.39 -7.11
C THR A 131 -1.22 -13.81 -7.36
N ARG A 132 -0.71 -14.80 -6.61
CA ARG A 132 0.72 -15.11 -6.49
C ARG A 132 1.59 -13.94 -6.01
N ALA A 133 0.97 -12.89 -5.46
CA ALA A 133 1.63 -11.70 -4.90
C ALA A 133 1.80 -11.83 -3.39
N VAL A 134 2.57 -10.91 -2.81
CA VAL A 134 2.54 -10.66 -1.36
C VAL A 134 1.23 -9.95 -1.03
N VAL A 135 0.48 -10.49 -0.07
CA VAL A 135 -0.82 -9.98 0.36
C VAL A 135 -0.68 -9.33 1.73
N VAL A 136 -1.07 -8.06 1.83
CA VAL A 136 -1.22 -7.32 3.08
C VAL A 136 -2.72 -7.13 3.35
N LEU A 137 -3.32 -8.09 4.05
CA LEU A 137 -4.75 -8.04 4.40
C LEU A 137 -4.95 -7.08 5.58
N LYS A 138 -5.35 -5.84 5.25
CA LYS A 138 -5.57 -4.74 6.20
C LYS A 138 -6.73 -5.06 7.14
N GLY A 139 -6.67 -4.52 8.35
CA GLY A 139 -7.73 -4.60 9.37
C GLY A 139 -7.15 -4.37 10.77
N ALA A 140 -7.95 -4.57 11.82
CA ALA A 140 -7.51 -4.31 13.21
C ALA A 140 -6.21 -5.05 13.59
N ARG A 141 -6.01 -6.25 13.05
CA ARG A 141 -4.75 -6.99 13.08
C ARG A 141 -4.37 -7.30 11.64
N THR A 142 -3.37 -6.63 11.10
CA THR A 142 -2.99 -6.83 9.70
C THR A 142 -2.27 -8.18 9.53
N ILE A 143 -2.55 -8.88 8.44
CA ILE A 143 -1.87 -10.14 8.07
C ILE A 143 -1.03 -9.88 6.82
N VAL A 144 0.22 -10.33 6.84
CA VAL A 144 1.08 -10.38 5.66
C VAL A 144 1.30 -11.83 5.27
N ALA A 145 0.85 -12.23 4.09
CA ALA A 145 1.03 -13.56 3.53
C ALA A 145 1.78 -13.47 2.20
N ALA A 146 2.59 -14.49 1.88
CA ALA A 146 3.39 -14.51 0.64
C ALA A 146 3.49 -15.93 0.09
N PRO A 147 3.73 -16.12 -1.22
CA PRO A 147 3.85 -17.44 -1.82
C PRO A 147 4.98 -18.25 -1.17
N GLY A 148 4.66 -19.47 -0.71
CA GLY A 148 5.65 -20.40 -0.13
C GLY A 148 6.17 -20.01 1.27
N GLU A 149 5.65 -18.95 1.88
CA GLU A 149 6.11 -18.42 3.16
C GLU A 149 4.99 -18.47 4.21
N PRO A 150 5.30 -18.70 5.50
CA PRO A 150 4.33 -18.55 6.57
C PRO A 150 3.77 -17.14 6.65
N ALA A 151 2.45 -17.03 6.87
CA ALA A 151 1.80 -15.76 7.12
C ALA A 151 2.22 -15.17 8.47
N VAL A 152 2.30 -13.85 8.54
CA VAL A 152 2.65 -13.09 9.75
C VAL A 152 1.46 -12.24 10.16
N LEU A 153 1.03 -12.40 11.42
CA LEU A 153 -0.03 -11.62 12.04
C LEU A 153 0.57 -10.50 12.90
N PHE A 154 0.15 -9.26 12.65
CA PHE A 154 0.50 -8.11 13.50
C PHE A 154 -0.55 -7.96 14.59
N GLU A 155 -0.22 -8.42 15.80
CA GLU A 155 -1.17 -8.54 16.91
C GLU A 155 -1.53 -7.21 17.58
N ARG A 156 -0.68 -6.19 17.45
CA ARG A 156 -0.87 -4.89 18.12
C ARG A 156 -1.75 -3.98 17.26
N PRO A 157 -3.00 -3.71 17.67
CA PRO A 157 -3.85 -2.76 16.95
C PRO A 157 -3.32 -1.33 17.13
N ALA A 158 -3.59 -0.50 16.13
CA ALA A 158 -3.39 0.94 16.17
C ALA A 158 -4.70 1.62 15.73
N PRO A 159 -5.64 1.89 16.66
CA PRO A 159 -6.96 2.42 16.32
C PRO A 159 -6.93 3.75 15.55
N ALA A 160 -5.91 4.59 15.80
CA ALA A 160 -5.63 5.81 15.04
C ALA A 160 -5.52 5.57 13.51
N LEU A 161 -5.18 4.35 13.07
CA LEU A 161 -5.12 4.00 11.65
C LEU A 161 -6.48 3.78 11.01
N ALA A 162 -7.57 3.73 11.78
CA ALA A 162 -8.94 3.63 11.27
C ALA A 162 -9.45 4.99 10.73
N ALA A 163 -8.60 5.70 9.99
CA ALA A 163 -8.87 6.98 9.35
C ALA A 163 -8.71 6.87 7.84
N GLY A 164 -9.47 7.68 7.09
CA GLY A 164 -9.36 7.73 5.63
C GLY A 164 -7.94 8.15 5.20
N GLY A 165 -7.37 7.43 4.23
CA GLY A 165 -6.07 7.73 3.64
C GLY A 165 -4.85 7.09 4.32
N THR A 166 -5.00 6.44 5.47
CA THR A 166 -3.88 5.69 6.10
C THR A 166 -3.46 4.47 5.26
N GLY A 167 -4.41 3.88 4.52
CA GLY A 167 -4.10 2.87 3.50
C GLY A 167 -3.15 3.38 2.41
N ASP A 168 -3.34 4.62 1.95
CA ASP A 168 -2.45 5.25 0.96
C ASP A 168 -1.03 5.41 1.51
N VAL A 169 -0.92 5.75 2.81
CA VAL A 169 0.36 5.86 3.52
C VAL A 169 1.05 4.50 3.59
N LEU A 170 0.31 3.44 3.92
CA LEU A 170 0.85 2.08 3.93
C LEU A 170 1.35 1.65 2.55
N ALA A 171 0.56 1.86 1.49
CA ALA A 171 0.95 1.53 0.13
C ALA A 171 2.24 2.28 -0.30
N GLY A 172 2.32 3.58 0.01
CA GLY A 172 3.52 4.38 -0.23
C GLY A 172 4.74 3.91 0.58
N ALA A 173 4.55 3.55 1.86
CA ALA A 173 5.62 3.03 2.68
C ALA A 173 6.19 1.70 2.16
N ILE A 174 5.32 0.78 1.71
CA ILE A 174 5.72 -0.48 1.08
C ILE A 174 6.57 -0.20 -0.17
N ALA A 175 6.08 0.65 -1.07
CA ALA A 175 6.78 0.96 -2.31
C ALA A 175 8.12 1.67 -2.05
N GLY A 176 8.17 2.58 -1.07
CA GLY A 176 9.40 3.27 -0.70
C GLY A 176 10.47 2.33 -0.16
N LEU A 177 10.09 1.28 0.59
CA LEU A 177 11.01 0.25 1.05
C LEU A 177 11.44 -0.70 -0.07
N MET A 178 10.52 -1.08 -0.97
CA MET A 178 10.88 -1.83 -2.17
C MET A 178 11.86 -1.05 -3.07
N ALA A 179 11.66 0.25 -3.23
CA ALA A 179 12.56 1.12 -4.00
C ALA A 179 13.95 1.26 -3.36
N GLN A 180 14.08 1.02 -2.06
CA GLN A 180 15.36 0.92 -1.35
C GLN A 180 16.04 -0.46 -1.51
N GLY A 181 15.41 -1.40 -2.24
CA GLY A 181 15.97 -2.72 -2.55
C GLY A 181 15.47 -3.86 -1.68
N LEU A 182 14.49 -3.62 -0.79
CA LEU A 182 13.89 -4.71 -0.01
C LEU A 182 13.03 -5.60 -0.91
N ALA A 183 13.06 -6.90 -0.65
CA ALA A 183 12.14 -7.84 -1.26
C ALA A 183 10.68 -7.49 -0.89
N PRO A 184 9.69 -7.78 -1.76
CA PRO A 184 8.30 -7.37 -1.55
C PRO A 184 7.72 -7.78 -0.18
N ARG A 185 8.04 -9.01 0.27
CA ARG A 185 7.58 -9.51 1.58
C ARG A 185 8.19 -8.73 2.73
N ASP A 186 9.50 -8.51 2.70
CA ASP A 186 10.21 -7.81 3.78
C ASP A 186 9.82 -6.34 3.84
N ALA A 187 9.64 -5.70 2.68
CA ALA A 187 9.09 -4.36 2.56
C ALA A 187 7.68 -4.28 3.15
N ALA A 188 6.81 -5.25 2.86
CA ALA A 188 5.47 -5.32 3.42
C ALA A 188 5.47 -5.47 4.95
N LEU A 189 6.27 -6.39 5.48
CA LEU A 189 6.39 -6.61 6.93
C LEU A 189 6.87 -5.36 7.66
N LEU A 190 7.96 -4.76 7.17
CA LEU A 190 8.54 -3.56 7.76
C LEU A 190 7.60 -2.36 7.64
N ALA A 191 6.95 -2.17 6.49
CA ALA A 191 5.98 -1.10 6.31
C ALA A 191 4.79 -1.23 7.27
N VAL A 192 4.22 -2.43 7.45
CA VAL A 192 3.11 -2.66 8.38
C VAL A 192 3.54 -2.35 9.82
N PHE A 193 4.75 -2.77 10.21
CA PHE A 193 5.33 -2.43 11.51
C PHE A 193 5.44 -0.91 11.69
N CYS A 194 6.15 -0.22 10.79
CA CYS A 194 6.40 1.21 10.90
C CYS A 194 5.11 2.02 10.83
N HIS A 195 4.14 1.61 10.00
CA HIS A 195 2.83 2.24 9.91
C HIS A 195 2.04 2.12 11.21
N ALA A 196 2.07 0.94 11.86
CA ALA A 196 1.45 0.74 13.17
C ALA A 196 2.11 1.59 14.26
N GLU A 197 3.45 1.61 14.32
CA GLU A 197 4.19 2.44 15.27
C GLU A 197 3.98 3.94 15.04
N ALA A 198 3.96 4.39 13.78
CA ALA A 198 3.64 5.76 13.42
C ALA A 198 2.21 6.15 13.86
N GLY A 199 1.22 5.30 13.59
CA GLY A 199 -0.15 5.50 14.05
C GLY A 199 -0.26 5.61 15.57
N ARG A 200 0.49 4.78 16.31
CA ARG A 200 0.54 4.83 17.78
C ARG A 200 1.22 6.08 18.30
N ALA A 201 2.28 6.55 17.65
CA ALA A 201 2.98 7.77 18.03
C ALA A 201 2.12 9.03 17.77
N THR A 202 1.27 9.01 16.74
CA THR A 202 0.33 10.11 16.45
C THR A 202 -0.93 10.07 17.30
N GLY A 203 -1.32 8.89 17.80
CA GLY A 203 -2.38 8.77 18.79
C GLY A 203 -1.93 9.43 20.09
N LEU A 204 -2.37 10.67 20.33
CA LEU A 204 -2.23 11.32 21.63
C LEU A 204 -2.74 10.34 22.70
N ASP A 205 -2.02 10.20 23.82
CA ASP A 205 -2.17 9.16 24.85
C ASP A 205 -3.61 8.83 25.32
N GLN A 206 -4.64 9.60 24.95
CA GLN A 206 -6.05 9.33 25.23
C GLN A 206 -7.06 9.68 24.11
N ALA A 207 -6.62 9.96 22.87
CA ALA A 207 -7.53 10.33 21.77
C ALA A 207 -7.11 9.71 20.42
N ASP A 208 -7.52 8.46 20.18
CA ASP A 208 -7.36 7.74 18.90
C ASP A 208 -8.22 8.31 17.74
N ARG A 209 -8.83 9.49 17.92
CA ARG A 209 -9.77 10.11 16.98
C ARG A 209 -9.22 11.45 16.50
N GLY A 210 -9.34 11.68 15.19
CA GLY A 210 -8.92 12.94 14.57
C GLY A 210 -7.48 12.95 14.03
N VAL A 211 -6.76 11.83 14.16
CA VAL A 211 -5.44 11.65 13.53
C VAL A 211 -5.58 11.75 12.01
N LEU A 212 -4.77 12.60 11.39
CA LEU A 212 -4.70 12.77 9.96
C LEU A 212 -3.72 11.76 9.36
N ALA A 213 -4.05 11.19 8.20
CA ALA A 213 -3.14 10.29 7.49
C ALA A 213 -1.79 10.96 7.15
N SER A 214 -1.76 12.28 6.93
CA SER A 214 -0.51 13.02 6.73
C SER A 214 0.39 13.02 7.96
N GLU A 215 -0.19 13.07 9.16
CA GLU A 215 0.57 12.99 10.42
C GLU A 215 1.16 11.59 10.60
N VAL A 216 0.41 10.55 10.23
CA VAL A 216 0.92 9.17 10.21
C VAL A 216 2.11 9.05 9.25
N ALA A 217 1.99 9.62 8.04
CA ALA A 217 3.11 9.64 7.09
C ALA A 217 4.32 10.40 7.66
N ASP A 218 4.10 11.53 8.32
CA ASP A 218 5.16 12.33 8.94
C ASP A 218 5.84 11.66 10.13
N ALA A 219 5.16 10.71 10.79
CA ALA A 219 5.71 9.94 11.91
C ALA A 219 6.51 8.69 11.47
N LEU A 220 6.46 8.29 10.18
CA LEU A 220 7.23 7.13 9.67
C LEU A 220 8.74 7.20 9.94
N PRO A 221 9.44 8.35 9.80
CA PRO A 221 10.88 8.42 10.11
C PRO A 221 11.19 8.07 11.57
N ALA A 222 10.35 8.51 12.52
CA ALA A 222 10.53 8.20 13.94
C ALA A 222 10.30 6.71 14.22
N ALA A 223 9.27 6.12 13.59
CA ALA A 223 9.01 4.69 13.66
C ALA A 223 10.17 3.84 13.11
N MET A 224 10.79 4.28 12.01
CA MET A 224 12.01 3.67 11.46
C MET A 224 13.20 3.81 12.42
N ALA A 225 13.38 4.98 13.03
CA ALA A 225 14.49 5.25 13.94
C ALA A 225 14.52 4.29 15.14
N HIS A 226 13.36 3.92 15.69
CA HIS A 226 13.24 2.96 16.79
C HIS A 226 13.86 1.58 16.49
N LEU A 227 13.96 1.19 15.21
CA LEU A 227 14.60 -0.07 14.81
C LEU A 227 16.13 0.03 14.83
N THR A 228 16.67 1.23 14.69
CA THR A 228 18.12 1.50 14.61
C THR A 228 18.73 1.91 15.94
N THR A 229 17.95 2.51 16.85
CA THR A 229 18.43 3.02 18.15
C THR A 229 18.63 1.94 19.22
N GLY A 230 18.28 0.69 18.94
CA GLY A 230 18.60 -0.46 19.81
C GLY A 230 20.00 -1.05 19.62
N TRP A 231 20.84 -0.45 18.75
CA TRP A 231 22.17 -0.95 18.36
C TRP A 231 23.35 -0.07 18.83
N THR A 232 23.10 0.92 19.69
CA THR A 232 24.13 1.76 20.33
C THR A 232 24.11 1.58 21.83
#